data_AF-A0A349F932-F1
#
_entry.id   AF-A0A349F932-F1
#
_cell.length_a   1.000
_cell.length_b   1.000
_cell.length_c   1.000
_cell.angle_alpha   90.00
_cell.angle_beta   90.00
_cell.angle_gamma   90.00
#
_symmetry.space_group_name_H-M   'P 1'
#
loop_
_entity.id
_entity.type
_entity.pdbx_description
1 polymer ?
#
loop_
_entity_poly.entity_id
_entity_poly.type
_entity_poly.pdbx_seq_one_letter_code
_entity_poly.pdbx_strand_id
1 'polypeptide(L)'
;MLKNINPTQTQAWKALTAHFESAQDMDLTELFASDAARFDKFSTRFGNDLLIDYSKNLINQETLQHLFALAKETDLQSAIEAMFSGEAINKTEDRAVLHTALRNRSDKPVMVDGKDVMPAVNAVLAKMELFTHRIVSGDWKGYTGKEITDVVNIGIGGSDLGPYMVSEALAPYKTRLNMHFVSNVDGTHIVETLKKLNPETTLFLIASKTFTTQETMTNAHSARDWFLETAADQAHVAKHFAALSTNAPAVSEFGIDTDNMFEFWDWVGGRYSLWSAIGLSISLAIGYDNFVELLEGAHEMDNHFVSTELESNIPVILALIGIWYNNFHGAESEAILPYDQYMHRFAAYFQQGNMESNGKYVDREGNAVTYQTGPIIWGEPGTNGQHAFYQLIHQGTKLIPCDFIAPAISHNPASDHHQKLMSNFFAQTEALAFGKTVETVKAEFVQAGKSEEEAAVLAPFKVFEGNRPTNSILVKQITPRTLGNLIAMYEHKIFVQGVIWNIFSFDQWGVELGKQLANQILPELADESAINSHDSSTNGLINAFKAFKA
;
A
#
# COMPACT_ATOMS: atom_id res chain seq x y z
N MET A 1 -10.21 3.79 -24.69
CA MET A 1 -10.63 4.53 -23.48
C MET A 1 -11.45 3.60 -22.60
N LEU A 2 -11.45 3.81 -21.28
CA LEU A 2 -12.30 3.03 -20.36
C LEU A 2 -13.79 3.18 -20.69
N LYS A 3 -14.55 2.08 -20.65
CA LYS A 3 -16.01 2.13 -20.71
C LYS A 3 -16.59 2.58 -19.36
N ASN A 4 -17.70 3.30 -19.40
CA ASN A 4 -18.33 3.88 -18.21
C ASN A 4 -19.59 3.09 -17.82
N ILE A 5 -19.42 1.83 -17.43
CA ILE A 5 -20.55 0.93 -17.20
C ILE A 5 -20.94 1.00 -15.73
N ASN A 6 -22.16 1.46 -15.43
CA ASN A 6 -22.68 1.44 -14.06
C ASN A 6 -22.90 -0.02 -13.62
N PRO A 7 -22.17 -0.52 -12.60
CA PRO A 7 -22.21 -1.94 -12.23
C PRO A 7 -23.61 -2.38 -11.80
N THR A 8 -24.36 -1.52 -11.10
CA THR A 8 -25.70 -1.84 -10.57
C THR A 8 -26.76 -2.08 -11.66
N GLN A 9 -26.49 -1.65 -12.90
CA GLN A 9 -27.41 -1.82 -14.02
C GLN A 9 -27.14 -3.10 -14.84
N THR A 10 -26.00 -3.75 -14.61
CA THR A 10 -25.61 -5.01 -15.26
C THR A 10 -26.54 -6.16 -14.87
N GLN A 11 -26.61 -7.21 -15.71
CA GLN A 11 -27.35 -8.41 -15.37
C GLN A 11 -26.62 -9.21 -14.29
N ALA A 12 -25.28 -9.28 -14.37
CA ALA A 12 -24.45 -9.89 -13.35
C ALA A 12 -24.69 -9.31 -11.95
N TRP A 13 -24.81 -7.99 -11.80
CA TRP A 13 -25.09 -7.38 -10.50
C TRP A 13 -26.47 -7.78 -9.97
N LYS A 14 -27.51 -7.77 -10.82
CA LYS A 14 -28.86 -8.24 -10.42
C LYS A 14 -28.84 -9.71 -10.03
N ALA A 15 -28.07 -10.53 -10.74
CA ALA A 15 -27.88 -11.94 -10.42
C ALA A 15 -27.14 -12.11 -9.08
N LEU A 16 -26.10 -11.32 -8.80
CA LEU A 16 -25.42 -11.31 -7.50
C LEU A 16 -26.36 -10.87 -6.37
N THR A 17 -27.21 -9.86 -6.60
CA THR A 17 -28.20 -9.43 -5.61
C THR A 17 -29.20 -10.55 -5.30
N ALA A 18 -29.72 -11.23 -6.32
CA ALA A 18 -30.64 -12.36 -6.13
C ALA A 18 -29.94 -13.55 -5.46
N HIS A 19 -28.70 -13.86 -5.87
CA HIS A 19 -27.88 -14.91 -5.26
C HIS A 19 -27.65 -14.65 -3.78
N PHE A 20 -27.32 -13.39 -3.43
CA PHE A 20 -27.06 -12.96 -2.07
C PHE A 20 -28.24 -13.22 -1.11
N GLU A 21 -29.49 -13.16 -1.57
CA GLU A 21 -30.67 -13.47 -0.74
C GLU A 21 -30.57 -14.86 -0.10
N SER A 22 -29.97 -15.82 -0.80
CA SER A 22 -29.71 -17.18 -0.30
C SER A 22 -28.28 -17.41 0.20
N ALA A 23 -27.31 -16.65 -0.31
CA ALA A 23 -25.89 -16.82 0.01
C ALA A 23 -25.45 -16.09 1.28
N GLN A 24 -26.22 -15.12 1.78
CA GLN A 24 -25.89 -14.35 2.98
C GLN A 24 -25.72 -15.21 4.24
N ASP A 25 -26.43 -16.35 4.30
CA ASP A 25 -26.41 -17.31 5.42
C ASP A 25 -25.50 -18.53 5.14
N MET A 26 -24.58 -18.43 4.16
CA MET A 26 -23.58 -19.48 3.92
C MET A 26 -22.80 -19.78 5.19
N ASP A 27 -22.54 -21.06 5.45
CA ASP A 27 -21.71 -21.53 6.56
C ASP A 27 -20.42 -22.17 6.05
N LEU A 28 -19.27 -21.65 6.51
CA LEU A 28 -17.96 -22.17 6.12
C LEU A 28 -17.78 -23.64 6.54
N THR A 29 -18.31 -24.07 7.68
CA THR A 29 -18.19 -25.47 8.12
C THR A 29 -18.88 -26.41 7.14
N GLU A 30 -20.10 -26.07 6.70
CA GLU A 30 -20.86 -26.82 5.71
C GLU A 30 -20.21 -26.80 4.33
N LEU A 31 -19.70 -25.64 3.89
CA LEU A 31 -19.01 -25.50 2.60
C LEU A 31 -17.76 -26.39 2.52
N PHE A 32 -16.99 -26.53 3.61
CA PHE A 32 -15.85 -27.43 3.65
C PHE A 32 -16.26 -28.90 3.83
N ALA A 33 -17.29 -29.19 4.62
CA ALA A 33 -17.78 -30.56 4.84
C ALA A 33 -18.39 -31.18 3.56
N SER A 34 -19.02 -30.35 2.72
CA SER A 34 -19.67 -30.79 1.47
C SER A 34 -18.70 -30.97 0.29
N ASP A 35 -17.48 -30.43 0.37
CA ASP A 35 -16.49 -30.50 -0.71
C ASP A 35 -15.07 -30.69 -0.16
N ALA A 36 -14.63 -31.94 -0.06
CA ALA A 36 -13.28 -32.28 0.41
C ALA A 36 -12.15 -31.71 -0.48
N ALA A 37 -12.45 -31.31 -1.72
CA ALA A 37 -11.50 -30.70 -2.65
C ALA A 37 -11.63 -29.16 -2.71
N ARG A 38 -12.32 -28.53 -1.74
CA ARG A 38 -12.57 -27.09 -1.72
C ARG A 38 -11.27 -26.28 -1.76
N PHE A 39 -10.25 -26.66 -0.99
CA PHE A 39 -8.95 -25.97 -1.04
C PHE A 39 -8.38 -25.95 -2.45
N ASP A 40 -8.35 -27.09 -3.14
CA ASP A 40 -7.79 -27.19 -4.50
C ASP A 40 -8.60 -26.38 -5.53
N LYS A 41 -9.91 -26.24 -5.33
CA LYS A 41 -10.80 -25.46 -6.21
C LYS A 41 -10.78 -23.96 -5.94
N PHE A 42 -10.46 -23.55 -4.71
CA PHE A 42 -10.47 -22.16 -4.26
C PHE A 42 -9.08 -21.72 -3.76
N SER A 43 -8.04 -22.23 -4.40
CA SER A 43 -6.69 -21.74 -4.24
C SER A 43 -5.97 -21.71 -5.59
N THR A 44 -4.94 -20.89 -5.69
CA THR A 44 -4.11 -20.81 -6.88
C THR A 44 -2.66 -20.53 -6.51
N ARG A 45 -1.75 -20.91 -7.41
CA ARG A 45 -0.32 -20.70 -7.23
C ARG A 45 0.18 -19.69 -8.25
N PHE A 46 1.09 -18.84 -7.81
CA PHE A 46 1.86 -17.98 -8.68
C PHE A 46 3.32 -18.43 -8.64
N GLY A 47 3.77 -19.01 -9.75
CA GLY A 47 5.04 -19.72 -9.80
C GLY A 47 5.11 -20.84 -8.75
N ASN A 48 6.29 -21.05 -8.18
CA ASN A 48 6.52 -22.05 -7.13
C ASN A 48 6.54 -21.45 -5.71
N ASP A 49 6.53 -20.13 -5.60
CA ASP A 49 6.88 -19.44 -4.36
C ASP A 49 5.71 -18.71 -3.71
N LEU A 50 4.54 -18.60 -4.37
CA LEU A 50 3.34 -17.96 -3.82
C LEU A 50 2.12 -18.90 -3.94
N LEU A 51 1.40 -19.07 -2.84
CA LEU A 51 0.09 -19.73 -2.75
C LEU A 51 -0.94 -18.73 -2.25
N ILE A 52 -2.04 -18.60 -2.98
CA ILE A 52 -3.18 -17.76 -2.61
C ILE A 52 -4.34 -18.71 -2.33
N ASP A 53 -4.64 -18.93 -1.05
CA ASP A 53 -5.81 -19.68 -0.59
C ASP A 53 -6.95 -18.71 -0.27
N TYR A 54 -8.01 -18.78 -1.07
CA TYR A 54 -9.24 -18.01 -0.88
C TYR A 54 -10.44 -18.93 -0.56
N SER A 55 -10.17 -20.15 -0.08
CA SER A 55 -11.20 -21.15 0.21
C SER A 55 -12.02 -20.85 1.47
N LYS A 56 -11.44 -20.10 2.43
CA LYS A 56 -12.11 -19.67 3.67
C LYS A 56 -12.91 -18.38 3.48
N ASN A 57 -13.54 -18.24 2.32
CA ASN A 57 -14.48 -17.17 2.00
C ASN A 57 -15.90 -17.75 1.83
N LEU A 58 -16.90 -16.93 2.19
CA LEU A 58 -18.34 -17.15 1.99
C LEU A 58 -18.74 -17.09 0.51
N ILE A 59 -18.16 -18.00 -0.27
CA ILE A 59 -18.34 -18.10 -1.72
C ILE A 59 -18.49 -19.57 -2.12
N ASN A 60 -19.29 -19.82 -3.15
CA ASN A 60 -19.35 -21.09 -3.85
C ASN A 60 -19.04 -20.89 -5.35
N GLN A 61 -19.18 -21.92 -6.17
CA GLN A 61 -18.90 -21.83 -7.61
C GLN A 61 -19.86 -20.86 -8.32
N GLU A 62 -21.13 -20.83 -7.92
CA GLU A 62 -22.14 -19.91 -8.46
C GLU A 62 -21.81 -18.45 -8.11
N THR A 63 -21.38 -18.17 -6.87
CA THR A 63 -20.90 -16.83 -6.47
C THR A 63 -19.78 -16.37 -7.41
N LEU A 64 -18.76 -17.21 -7.62
CA LEU A 64 -17.64 -16.86 -8.50
C LEU A 64 -18.08 -16.66 -9.95
N GLN A 65 -18.98 -17.52 -10.47
CA GLN A 65 -19.52 -17.37 -11.83
C GLN A 65 -20.19 -16.01 -12.03
N HIS A 66 -21.02 -15.57 -11.09
CA HIS A 66 -21.67 -14.27 -11.15
C HIS A 66 -20.68 -13.10 -11.00
N LEU A 67 -19.66 -13.24 -10.15
CA LEU A 67 -18.61 -12.25 -10.01
C LEU A 67 -17.77 -12.10 -11.30
N PHE A 68 -17.40 -13.21 -11.95
CA PHE A 68 -16.70 -13.16 -13.23
C PHE A 68 -17.60 -12.62 -14.35
N ALA A 69 -18.90 -12.91 -14.32
CA ALA A 69 -19.86 -12.28 -15.23
C ALA A 69 -19.88 -10.75 -15.04
N LEU A 70 -19.80 -10.25 -13.80
CA LEU A 70 -19.71 -8.80 -13.53
C LEU A 70 -18.43 -8.19 -14.12
N ALA A 71 -17.28 -8.84 -13.94
CA ALA A 71 -16.02 -8.39 -14.54
C ALA A 71 -16.10 -8.33 -16.08
N LYS A 72 -16.76 -9.30 -16.71
CA LYS A 72 -16.98 -9.34 -18.17
C LYS A 72 -17.97 -8.25 -18.63
N GLU A 73 -19.11 -8.11 -17.95
CA GLU A 73 -20.13 -7.11 -18.29
C GLU A 73 -19.65 -5.66 -18.08
N THR A 74 -18.69 -5.45 -17.18
CA THR A 74 -18.02 -4.14 -16.98
C THR A 74 -16.80 -3.93 -17.87
N ASP A 75 -16.54 -4.86 -18.82
CA ASP A 75 -15.49 -4.77 -19.83
C ASP A 75 -14.07 -4.64 -19.27
N LEU A 76 -13.77 -5.40 -18.21
CA LEU A 76 -12.48 -5.35 -17.51
C LEU A 76 -11.29 -5.61 -18.43
N GLN A 77 -11.40 -6.55 -19.37
CA GLN A 77 -10.29 -6.90 -20.28
C GLN A 77 -9.83 -5.68 -21.10
N SER A 78 -10.76 -4.93 -21.67
CA SER A 78 -10.45 -3.71 -22.44
C SER A 78 -9.83 -2.63 -21.55
N ALA A 79 -10.23 -2.56 -20.27
CA ALA A 79 -9.62 -1.62 -19.32
C ALA A 79 -8.17 -1.98 -19.00
N ILE A 80 -7.86 -3.28 -18.82
CA ILE A 80 -6.50 -3.78 -18.62
C ILE A 80 -5.64 -3.37 -19.83
N GLU A 81 -6.10 -3.66 -21.05
CA GLU A 81 -5.41 -3.30 -22.28
C GLU A 81 -5.17 -1.78 -22.40
N ALA A 82 -6.16 -0.96 -22.05
CA ALA A 82 -6.05 0.50 -22.05
C ALA A 82 -4.95 1.01 -21.10
N MET A 83 -4.86 0.46 -19.88
CA MET A 83 -3.80 0.83 -18.93
C MET A 83 -2.42 0.48 -19.49
N PHE A 84 -2.23 -0.76 -19.94
CA PHE A 84 -0.92 -1.27 -20.38
C PHE A 84 -0.45 -0.70 -21.72
N SER A 85 -1.36 -0.23 -22.57
CA SER A 85 -1.03 0.42 -23.84
C SER A 85 -0.72 1.91 -23.72
N GLY A 86 -0.88 2.50 -22.53
CA GLY A 86 -0.59 3.91 -22.29
C GLY A 86 -1.73 4.87 -22.68
N GLU A 87 -2.96 4.38 -22.78
CA GLU A 87 -4.09 5.28 -22.95
C GLU A 87 -4.27 6.21 -21.74
N ALA A 88 -4.78 7.41 -21.99
CA ALA A 88 -5.08 8.40 -20.95
C ALA A 88 -6.31 8.04 -20.10
N ILE A 89 -6.21 6.95 -19.32
CA ILE A 89 -7.31 6.45 -18.49
C ILE A 89 -7.55 7.31 -17.23
N ASN A 90 -6.57 8.11 -16.81
CA ASN A 90 -6.77 9.16 -15.81
C ASN A 90 -7.34 10.40 -16.49
N LYS A 91 -8.63 10.34 -16.83
CA LYS A 91 -9.31 11.34 -17.67
C LYS A 91 -9.45 12.71 -17.02
N THR A 92 -9.55 12.78 -15.69
CA THR A 92 -9.75 14.06 -14.98
C THR A 92 -8.49 14.92 -15.00
N GLU A 93 -7.31 14.30 -15.14
CA GLU A 93 -6.02 14.98 -15.30
C GLU A 93 -5.44 14.88 -16.72
N ASP A 94 -6.14 14.20 -17.64
CA ASP A 94 -5.71 13.90 -19.02
C ASP A 94 -4.33 13.21 -19.10
N ARG A 95 -4.16 12.13 -18.32
CA ARG A 95 -2.88 11.40 -18.20
C ARG A 95 -3.01 9.91 -18.45
N ALA A 96 -1.95 9.34 -19.01
CA ALA A 96 -1.72 7.90 -18.96
C ALA A 96 -1.47 7.42 -17.52
N VAL A 97 -1.57 6.11 -17.30
CA VAL A 97 -1.28 5.47 -16.01
C VAL A 97 -0.36 4.29 -16.26
N LEU A 98 0.93 4.48 -15.99
CA LEU A 98 1.98 3.60 -16.52
C LEU A 98 3.04 3.22 -15.48
N HIS A 99 2.65 3.04 -14.22
CA HIS A 99 3.57 2.48 -13.21
C HIS A 99 4.10 1.09 -13.61
N THR A 100 3.38 0.35 -14.46
CA THR A 100 3.83 -0.90 -15.07
C THR A 100 5.00 -0.73 -16.05
N ALA A 101 5.11 0.43 -16.72
CA ALA A 101 6.23 0.73 -17.62
C ALA A 101 7.56 0.89 -16.84
N LEU A 102 7.51 1.42 -15.61
CA LEU A 102 8.69 1.59 -14.74
C LEU A 102 9.40 0.28 -14.41
N ARG A 103 8.65 -0.82 -14.47
CA ARG A 103 9.09 -2.17 -14.18
C ARG A 103 8.94 -3.10 -15.38
N ASN A 104 8.75 -2.58 -16.59
CA ASN A 104 8.67 -3.41 -17.77
C ASN A 104 10.07 -3.94 -18.15
N ARG A 105 10.36 -5.19 -17.79
CA ARG A 105 11.67 -5.82 -17.99
C ARG A 105 11.85 -6.46 -19.36
N SER A 106 10.77 -6.50 -20.14
CA SER A 106 10.79 -7.04 -21.51
C SER A 106 11.27 -6.04 -22.56
N ASP A 107 11.42 -4.77 -22.19
CA ASP A 107 11.70 -3.63 -23.08
C ASP A 107 10.74 -3.50 -24.27
N LYS A 108 9.55 -4.14 -24.20
CA LYS A 108 8.49 -3.91 -25.19
C LYS A 108 8.10 -2.43 -25.17
N PRO A 109 8.00 -1.76 -26.32
CA PRO A 109 7.63 -0.35 -26.38
C PRO A 109 6.30 -0.06 -25.68
N VAL A 110 6.25 1.03 -24.93
CA VAL A 110 5.03 1.54 -24.30
C VAL A 110 4.85 2.99 -24.74
N MET A 111 3.75 3.27 -25.43
CA MET A 111 3.58 4.51 -26.16
C MET A 111 2.76 5.53 -25.35
N VAL A 112 3.27 6.74 -25.21
CA VAL A 112 2.52 7.92 -24.73
C VAL A 112 2.71 9.03 -25.76
N ASP A 113 1.61 9.59 -26.26
CA ASP A 113 1.62 10.64 -27.30
C ASP A 113 2.49 10.30 -28.52
N GLY A 114 2.48 9.02 -28.93
CA GLY A 114 3.26 8.53 -30.06
C GLY A 114 4.76 8.35 -29.80
N LYS A 115 5.22 8.47 -28.55
CA LYS A 115 6.62 8.25 -28.14
C LYS A 115 6.74 7.07 -27.18
N ASP A 116 7.71 6.20 -27.43
CA ASP A 116 8.06 5.14 -26.50
C ASP A 116 8.72 5.71 -25.23
N VAL A 117 8.20 5.35 -24.06
CA VAL A 117 8.70 5.81 -22.77
C VAL A 117 9.85 4.97 -22.22
N MET A 118 10.01 3.72 -22.70
CA MET A 118 11.00 2.78 -22.17
C MET A 118 12.45 3.28 -22.22
N PRO A 119 12.93 3.96 -23.29
CA PRO A 119 14.28 4.53 -23.28
C PRO A 119 14.53 5.53 -22.16
N ALA A 120 13.52 6.33 -21.80
CA ALA A 120 13.63 7.32 -20.73
C ALA A 120 13.60 6.65 -19.34
N VAL A 121 12.74 5.64 -19.16
CA VAL A 121 12.72 4.79 -17.96
C VAL A 121 14.09 4.15 -17.73
N ASN A 122 14.64 3.48 -18.73
CA ASN A 122 15.92 2.79 -18.62
C ASN A 122 17.09 3.75 -18.40
N ALA A 123 17.05 4.96 -18.96
CA ALA A 123 18.08 5.98 -18.72
C ALA A 123 18.11 6.41 -17.24
N VAL A 124 16.94 6.61 -16.61
CA VAL A 124 16.86 6.93 -15.18
C VAL A 124 17.32 5.75 -14.33
N LEU A 125 16.91 4.52 -14.66
CA LEU A 125 17.36 3.31 -13.97
C LEU A 125 18.89 3.13 -14.04
N ALA A 126 19.51 3.37 -15.19
CA ALA A 126 20.97 3.32 -15.34
C ALA A 126 21.67 4.44 -14.53
N LYS A 127 21.06 5.63 -14.47
CA LYS A 127 21.56 6.73 -13.63
C LYS A 127 21.49 6.37 -12.15
N MET A 128 20.40 5.75 -11.71
CA MET A 128 20.22 5.25 -10.34
C MET A 128 21.27 4.19 -10.00
N GLU A 129 21.52 3.23 -10.89
CA GLU A 129 22.55 2.21 -10.73
C GLU A 129 23.92 2.82 -10.43
N LEU A 130 24.38 3.72 -11.31
CA LEU A 130 25.67 4.38 -11.16
C LEU A 130 25.74 5.18 -9.85
N PHE A 131 24.70 5.92 -9.52
CA PHE A 131 24.64 6.69 -8.28
C PHE A 131 24.71 5.78 -7.05
N THR A 132 23.87 4.74 -7.00
CA THR A 132 23.84 3.75 -5.93
C THR A 132 25.20 3.10 -5.74
N HIS A 133 25.86 2.67 -6.83
CA HIS A 133 27.20 2.07 -6.76
C HIS A 133 28.24 3.02 -6.16
N ARG A 134 28.27 4.31 -6.57
CA ARG A 134 29.22 5.27 -5.99
C ARG A 134 28.99 5.53 -4.50
N ILE A 135 27.73 5.60 -4.06
CA ILE A 135 27.41 5.84 -2.64
C ILE A 135 27.75 4.60 -1.81
N VAL A 136 27.27 3.42 -2.23
CA VAL A 136 27.43 2.16 -1.48
C VAL A 136 28.91 1.74 -1.42
N SER A 137 29.67 1.87 -2.51
CA SER A 137 31.12 1.59 -2.53
C SER A 137 31.93 2.56 -1.65
N GLY A 138 31.41 3.76 -1.41
CA GLY A 138 32.14 4.83 -0.74
C GLY A 138 32.95 5.71 -1.70
N ASP A 139 32.90 5.50 -3.02
CA ASP A 139 33.59 6.36 -3.99
C ASP A 139 33.07 7.80 -3.95
N TRP A 140 31.77 7.98 -3.69
CA TRP A 140 31.21 9.29 -3.43
C TRP A 140 31.59 9.76 -2.03
N LYS A 141 32.32 10.88 -1.97
CA LYS A 141 32.76 11.48 -0.73
C LYS A 141 31.93 12.72 -0.39
N GLY A 142 31.61 12.85 0.89
CA GLY A 142 31.09 14.08 1.47
C GLY A 142 32.08 15.25 1.38
N TYR A 143 31.69 16.41 1.88
CA TYR A 143 32.46 17.64 1.72
C TYR A 143 33.84 17.59 2.39
N THR A 144 34.01 16.77 3.44
CA THR A 144 35.29 16.54 4.13
C THR A 144 36.10 15.36 3.60
N GLY A 145 35.65 14.70 2.52
CA GLY A 145 36.32 13.53 1.96
C GLY A 145 35.94 12.19 2.60
N LYS A 146 35.02 12.18 3.58
CA LYS A 146 34.49 10.96 4.20
C LYS A 146 33.41 10.29 3.35
N GLU A 147 33.21 9.00 3.57
CA GLU A 147 32.14 8.24 2.91
C GLU A 147 30.78 8.53 3.52
N ILE A 148 29.73 8.43 2.71
CA ILE A 148 28.35 8.50 3.21
C ILE A 148 28.05 7.26 4.06
N THR A 149 27.46 7.47 5.23
CA THR A 149 27.03 6.43 6.18
C THR A 149 25.51 6.41 6.35
N ASP A 150 24.87 7.56 6.17
CA ASP A 150 23.45 7.76 6.44
C ASP A 150 22.77 8.38 5.22
N VAL A 151 21.58 7.89 4.89
CA VAL A 151 20.73 8.44 3.82
C VAL A 151 19.39 8.82 4.43
N VAL A 152 18.98 10.06 4.24
CA VAL A 152 17.70 10.60 4.72
C VAL A 152 16.81 10.90 3.52
N ASN A 153 15.74 10.13 3.35
CA ASN A 153 14.70 10.40 2.37
C ASN A 153 13.72 11.43 2.96
N ILE A 154 13.55 12.57 2.30
CA ILE A 154 12.60 13.61 2.69
C ILE A 154 11.49 13.66 1.64
N GLY A 155 10.28 13.26 2.01
CA GLY A 155 9.14 13.17 1.10
C GLY A 155 7.84 12.89 1.88
N ILE A 156 6.68 13.10 1.29
CA ILE A 156 5.39 12.83 1.95
C ILE A 156 4.48 11.97 1.06
N GLY A 157 3.60 11.19 1.68
CA GLY A 157 2.67 10.30 0.97
C GLY A 157 3.42 9.28 0.11
N GLY A 158 3.22 9.35 -1.20
CA GLY A 158 3.83 8.39 -2.15
C GLY A 158 5.35 8.45 -2.21
N SER A 159 5.93 9.61 -1.90
CA SER A 159 7.39 9.82 -1.82
C SER A 159 8.02 9.27 -0.54
N ASP A 160 7.23 8.70 0.38
CA ASP A 160 7.65 8.22 1.70
C ASP A 160 7.21 6.78 1.95
N LEU A 161 5.89 6.52 1.90
CA LEU A 161 5.31 5.26 2.35
C LEU A 161 5.85 4.04 1.59
N GLY A 162 5.99 4.14 0.27
CA GLY A 162 6.56 3.06 -0.55
C GLY A 162 8.02 2.80 -0.21
N PRO A 163 8.92 3.81 -0.36
CA PRO A 163 10.33 3.66 0.01
C PRO A 163 10.58 3.16 1.43
N TYR A 164 9.84 3.68 2.41
CA TYR A 164 9.98 3.27 3.81
C TYR A 164 9.53 1.82 3.99
N MET A 165 8.34 1.46 3.50
CA MET A 165 7.81 0.11 3.61
C MET A 165 8.72 -0.94 2.98
N VAL A 166 9.23 -0.67 1.77
CA VAL A 166 10.09 -1.63 1.07
C VAL A 166 11.45 -1.78 1.76
N SER A 167 12.03 -0.66 2.23
CA SER A 167 13.32 -0.70 2.93
C SER A 167 13.22 -1.46 4.25
N GLU A 168 12.11 -1.33 4.98
CA GLU A 168 11.84 -2.12 6.19
C GLU A 168 11.59 -3.60 5.86
N ALA A 169 10.72 -3.89 4.89
CA ALA A 169 10.37 -5.25 4.47
C ALA A 169 11.59 -6.05 3.96
N LEU A 170 12.56 -5.36 3.36
CA LEU A 170 13.78 -5.95 2.79
C LEU A 170 15.04 -5.62 3.62
N ALA A 171 14.89 -5.24 4.90
CA ALA A 171 16.02 -5.00 5.79
C ALA A 171 17.05 -6.17 5.86
N PRO A 172 16.69 -7.46 5.70
CA PRO A 172 17.68 -8.55 5.59
C PRO A 172 18.66 -8.43 4.42
N TYR A 173 18.30 -7.66 3.39
CA TYR A 173 19.09 -7.42 2.18
C TYR A 173 19.85 -6.09 2.22
N LYS A 174 19.89 -5.43 3.38
CA LYS A 174 20.44 -4.08 3.49
C LYS A 174 21.92 -4.00 3.10
N THR A 175 22.31 -2.87 2.55
CA THR A 175 23.71 -2.46 2.39
C THR A 175 24.29 -1.99 3.73
N ARG A 176 25.50 -1.42 3.71
CA ARG A 176 26.12 -0.80 4.88
C ARG A 176 25.45 0.51 5.34
N LEU A 177 24.55 1.07 4.55
CA LEU A 177 23.95 2.38 4.80
C LEU A 177 22.87 2.30 5.90
N ASN A 178 22.75 3.38 6.66
CA ASN A 178 21.63 3.60 7.57
C ASN A 178 20.59 4.47 6.85
N MET A 179 19.35 3.99 6.83
CA MET A 179 18.26 4.64 6.12
C MET A 179 17.35 5.35 7.12
N HIS A 180 16.96 6.57 6.79
CA HIS A 180 16.05 7.40 7.58
C HIS A 180 14.99 7.99 6.65
N PHE A 181 13.76 8.12 7.14
CA PHE A 181 12.61 8.58 6.34
C PHE A 181 11.92 9.69 7.11
N VAL A 182 11.89 10.90 6.54
CA VAL A 182 11.28 12.10 7.13
C VAL A 182 10.15 12.58 6.23
N SER A 183 8.95 12.70 6.80
CA SER A 183 7.74 13.04 6.04
C SER A 183 6.87 14.11 6.68
N ASN A 184 6.50 13.91 7.95
CA ASN A 184 5.68 14.87 8.70
C ASN A 184 6.33 16.28 8.75
N VAL A 185 5.50 17.33 8.64
CA VAL A 185 5.91 18.74 8.80
C VAL A 185 6.06 19.14 10.27
N ASP A 186 5.55 18.32 11.19
CA ASP A 186 5.90 18.42 12.61
C ASP A 186 7.43 18.37 12.76
N GLY A 187 8.00 19.50 13.22
CA GLY A 187 9.45 19.70 13.32
C GLY A 187 10.14 18.64 14.18
N THR A 188 9.43 17.95 15.07
CA THR A 188 9.98 16.81 15.81
C THR A 188 10.57 15.75 14.88
N HIS A 189 9.95 15.47 13.73
CA HIS A 189 10.39 14.39 12.86
C HIS A 189 11.79 14.66 12.28
N ILE A 190 12.00 15.84 11.71
CA ILE A 190 13.31 16.24 11.17
C ILE A 190 14.33 16.44 12.29
N VAL A 191 13.96 17.08 13.40
CA VAL A 191 14.87 17.37 14.52
C VAL A 191 15.38 16.09 15.19
N GLU A 192 14.50 15.13 15.52
CA GLU A 192 14.92 13.86 16.15
C GLU A 192 15.76 12.99 15.23
N THR A 193 15.52 13.08 13.92
CA THR A 193 16.35 12.42 12.92
C THR A 193 17.76 13.04 12.91
N LEU A 194 17.86 14.35 12.70
CA LEU A 194 19.15 15.05 12.57
C LEU A 194 20.04 14.97 13.83
N LYS A 195 19.45 14.89 15.03
CA LYS A 195 20.20 14.75 16.30
C LYS A 195 21.22 13.61 16.33
N LYS A 196 20.99 12.56 15.55
CA LYS A 196 21.82 11.34 15.53
C LYS A 196 22.82 11.32 14.36
N LEU A 197 22.75 12.31 13.47
CA LEU A 197 23.46 12.29 12.18
C LEU A 197 24.68 13.20 12.18
N ASN A 198 25.60 12.95 11.25
CA ASN A 198 26.79 13.76 11.04
C ASN A 198 26.72 14.47 9.68
N PRO A 199 26.77 15.82 9.63
CA PRO A 199 26.75 16.56 8.36
C PRO A 199 27.83 16.12 7.36
N GLU A 200 28.96 15.59 7.83
CA GLU A 200 30.05 15.12 6.97
C GLU A 200 29.75 13.81 6.23
N THR A 201 28.80 13.01 6.69
CA THR A 201 28.55 11.64 6.19
C THR A 201 27.09 11.34 5.88
N THR A 202 26.21 12.34 5.89
CA THR A 202 24.78 12.19 5.57
C THR A 202 24.44 12.66 4.17
N LEU A 203 23.75 11.83 3.39
CA LEU A 203 23.12 12.21 2.12
C LEU A 203 21.61 12.43 2.33
N PHE A 204 21.08 13.50 1.76
CA PHE A 204 19.65 13.80 1.74
C PHE A 204 19.07 13.60 0.34
N LEU A 205 17.93 12.90 0.25
CA LEU A 205 17.16 12.75 -0.98
C LEU A 205 15.88 13.57 -0.84
N ILE A 206 15.71 14.60 -1.65
CA ILE A 206 14.52 15.46 -1.63
C ILE A 206 13.52 14.95 -2.66
N ALA A 207 12.47 14.29 -2.20
CA ALA A 207 11.51 13.55 -3.03
C ALA A 207 10.20 14.34 -3.23
N SER A 208 10.18 15.22 -4.23
CA SER A 208 9.00 16.02 -4.59
C SER A 208 8.96 16.27 -6.09
N LYS A 209 7.90 15.81 -6.76
CA LYS A 209 7.70 15.98 -8.20
C LYS A 209 7.80 17.44 -8.64
N THR A 210 7.10 18.32 -7.93
CA THR A 210 7.03 19.76 -8.23
C THR A 210 8.17 20.54 -7.58
N PHE A 211 8.83 19.96 -6.57
CA PHE A 211 9.82 20.62 -5.73
C PHE A 211 9.26 21.84 -4.97
N THR A 212 7.95 21.82 -4.69
CA THR A 212 7.22 22.90 -4.02
C THR A 212 6.27 22.41 -2.93
N THR A 213 6.23 21.10 -2.67
CA THR A 213 5.40 20.51 -1.60
C THR A 213 5.78 21.11 -0.26
N GLN A 214 4.84 21.77 0.41
CA GLN A 214 5.10 22.59 1.60
C GLN A 214 5.83 21.81 2.70
N GLU A 215 5.32 20.63 3.05
CA GLU A 215 5.88 19.78 4.10
C GLU A 215 7.29 19.32 3.74
N THR A 216 7.48 18.79 2.53
CA THR A 216 8.77 18.31 2.03
C THR A 216 9.82 19.42 1.96
N MET A 217 9.45 20.58 1.40
CA MET A 217 10.40 21.69 1.24
C MET A 217 10.73 22.37 2.57
N THR A 218 9.78 22.45 3.51
CA THR A 218 10.07 22.92 4.88
C THR A 218 11.13 22.04 5.53
N ASN A 219 10.94 20.72 5.50
CA ASN A 219 11.92 19.76 6.01
C ASN A 219 13.26 19.82 5.26
N ALA A 220 13.24 19.96 3.94
CA ALA A 220 14.44 20.06 3.11
C ALA A 220 15.26 21.32 3.46
N HIS A 221 14.60 22.46 3.64
CA HIS A 221 15.25 23.70 4.08
C HIS A 221 15.82 23.56 5.49
N SER A 222 15.08 22.98 6.44
CA SER A 222 15.63 22.71 7.78
C SER A 222 16.86 21.78 7.76
N ALA A 223 16.86 20.75 6.92
CA ALA A 223 18.01 19.87 6.73
C ALA A 223 19.20 20.60 6.09
N ARG A 224 18.94 21.46 5.09
CA ARG A 224 19.97 22.29 4.44
C ARG A 224 20.58 23.28 5.42
N ASP A 225 19.76 23.95 6.22
CA ASP A 225 20.22 24.92 7.23
C ASP A 225 21.11 24.22 8.26
N TRP A 226 20.65 23.10 8.82
CA TRP A 226 21.44 22.26 9.73
C TRP A 226 22.77 21.80 9.11
N PHE A 227 22.78 21.42 7.83
CA PHE A 227 23.99 21.03 7.13
C PHE A 227 24.96 22.21 6.99
N LEU A 228 24.45 23.38 6.58
CA LEU A 228 25.25 24.59 6.35
C LEU A 228 25.75 25.24 7.64
N GLU A 229 25.12 25.00 8.80
CA GLU A 229 25.67 25.38 10.11
C GLU A 229 27.08 24.82 10.33
N THR A 230 27.39 23.64 9.76
CA THR A 230 28.71 23.01 9.87
C THR A 230 29.54 23.13 8.60
N ALA A 231 28.96 22.89 7.42
CA ALA A 231 29.69 22.93 6.14
C ALA A 231 30.03 24.36 5.69
N ALA A 232 29.26 25.37 6.13
CA ALA A 232 29.37 26.81 5.81
C ALA A 232 29.26 27.21 4.33
N ASP A 233 29.97 26.54 3.42
CA ASP A 233 29.96 26.82 1.98
C ASP A 233 28.76 26.15 1.29
N GLN A 234 27.94 26.94 0.61
CA GLN A 234 26.80 26.46 -0.16
C GLN A 234 27.20 25.51 -1.30
N ALA A 235 28.42 25.61 -1.83
CA ALA A 235 28.91 24.68 -2.86
C ALA A 235 28.96 23.22 -2.36
N HIS A 236 28.98 22.99 -1.04
CA HIS A 236 28.97 21.65 -0.45
C HIS A 236 27.60 20.96 -0.50
N VAL A 237 26.50 21.70 -0.73
CA VAL A 237 25.15 21.14 -0.87
C VAL A 237 25.10 20.08 -1.97
N ALA A 238 25.75 20.33 -3.12
CA ALA A 238 25.80 19.40 -4.25
C ALA A 238 26.41 18.01 -3.92
N LYS A 239 27.16 17.88 -2.82
CA LYS A 239 27.72 16.60 -2.35
C LYS A 239 26.82 15.83 -1.39
N HIS A 240 25.83 16.50 -0.79
CA HIS A 240 25.02 15.96 0.30
C HIS A 240 23.52 15.98 0.00
N PHE A 241 23.11 16.51 -1.15
CA PHE A 241 21.70 16.58 -1.53
C PHE A 241 21.52 16.09 -2.98
N ALA A 242 20.53 15.22 -3.17
CA ALA A 242 20.03 14.79 -4.47
C ALA A 242 18.52 15.01 -4.54
N ALA A 243 17.96 15.16 -5.75
CA ALA A 243 16.54 15.44 -5.94
C ALA A 243 15.85 14.33 -6.74
N LEU A 244 14.66 13.93 -6.32
CA LEU A 244 13.76 13.07 -7.08
C LEU A 244 12.62 13.97 -7.55
N SER A 245 12.76 14.55 -8.74
CA SER A 245 11.93 15.69 -9.18
C SER A 245 11.97 15.89 -10.70
N THR A 246 11.10 16.78 -11.18
CA THR A 246 11.06 17.25 -12.58
C THR A 246 11.36 18.75 -12.72
N ASN A 247 11.57 19.46 -11.61
CA ASN A 247 11.72 20.91 -11.58
C ASN A 247 13.20 21.32 -11.49
N ALA A 248 13.93 21.17 -12.60
CA ALA A 248 15.36 21.49 -12.65
C ALA A 248 15.71 22.91 -12.16
N PRO A 249 14.95 23.98 -12.49
CA PRO A 249 15.23 25.32 -11.96
C PRO A 249 15.20 25.40 -10.43
N ALA A 250 14.17 24.86 -9.78
CA ALA A 250 14.04 24.91 -8.32
C ALA A 250 15.08 24.00 -7.62
N VAL A 251 15.41 22.86 -8.23
CA VAL A 251 16.48 21.97 -7.74
C VAL A 251 17.84 22.68 -7.78
N SER A 252 18.15 23.36 -8.89
CA SER A 252 19.38 24.14 -9.01
C SER A 252 19.42 25.33 -8.05
N GLU A 253 18.31 26.04 -7.86
CA GLU A 253 18.20 27.16 -6.91
C GLU A 253 18.40 26.70 -5.46
N PHE A 254 17.99 25.48 -5.13
CA PHE A 254 18.28 24.87 -3.84
C PHE A 254 19.78 24.59 -3.62
N GLY A 255 20.58 24.52 -4.70
CA GLY A 255 22.01 24.22 -4.66
C GLY A 255 22.35 22.75 -4.91
N ILE A 256 21.37 21.96 -5.37
CA ILE A 256 21.60 20.59 -5.84
C ILE A 256 22.14 20.66 -7.28
N ASP A 257 23.19 19.90 -7.55
CA ASP A 257 23.65 19.65 -8.91
C ASP A 257 22.57 18.86 -9.67
N THR A 258 22.12 19.39 -10.81
CA THR A 258 21.07 18.75 -11.63
C THR A 258 21.50 17.39 -12.19
N ASP A 259 22.80 17.10 -12.23
CA ASP A 259 23.29 15.75 -12.51
C ASP A 259 22.90 14.75 -11.41
N ASN A 260 22.53 15.21 -10.21
CA ASN A 260 21.93 14.41 -9.12
C ASN A 260 20.42 14.62 -9.00
N MET A 261 19.76 15.12 -10.06
CA MET A 261 18.30 15.10 -10.20
C MET A 261 17.87 13.83 -10.94
N PHE A 262 16.94 13.08 -10.36
CA PHE A 262 16.39 11.85 -10.93
C PHE A 262 14.92 12.12 -11.30
N GLU A 263 14.65 12.09 -12.59
CA GLU A 263 13.35 12.45 -13.15
C GLU A 263 12.37 11.28 -13.12
N PHE A 264 11.09 11.62 -13.15
CA PHE A 264 9.98 10.71 -13.39
C PHE A 264 8.84 11.48 -14.05
N TRP A 265 7.81 10.79 -14.52
CA TRP A 265 6.83 11.38 -15.43
C TRP A 265 5.48 11.63 -14.77
N ASP A 266 4.60 12.31 -15.49
CA ASP A 266 3.29 12.68 -14.98
C ASP A 266 2.30 11.53 -14.87
N TRP A 267 2.43 10.52 -15.72
CA TRP A 267 1.75 9.24 -15.65
C TRP A 267 2.20 8.34 -14.49
N VAL A 268 3.20 8.77 -13.71
CA VAL A 268 3.60 8.14 -12.45
C VAL A 268 2.81 8.76 -11.31
N GLY A 269 1.74 8.08 -10.89
CA GLY A 269 0.97 8.45 -9.70
C GLY A 269 1.80 8.29 -8.42
N GLY A 270 1.69 9.23 -7.48
CA GLY A 270 2.52 9.24 -6.26
C GLY A 270 2.47 7.92 -5.48
N ARG A 271 1.26 7.39 -5.22
CA ARG A 271 1.05 6.12 -4.50
C ARG A 271 1.52 4.87 -5.27
N TYR A 272 1.89 5.02 -6.54
CA TYR A 272 2.44 3.97 -7.42
C TYR A 272 3.88 4.29 -7.88
N SER A 273 4.59 5.18 -7.17
CA SER A 273 5.84 5.76 -7.67
C SER A 273 7.11 5.05 -7.19
N LEU A 274 7.04 4.13 -6.23
CA LEU A 274 8.22 3.48 -5.64
C LEU A 274 9.10 2.74 -6.66
N TRP A 275 8.55 2.40 -7.82
CA TRP A 275 9.23 1.75 -8.95
C TRP A 275 10.08 2.71 -9.79
N SER A 276 9.90 4.01 -9.62
CA SER A 276 10.59 5.08 -10.38
C SER A 276 11.85 5.59 -9.67
N ALA A 277 12.32 6.77 -10.05
CA ALA A 277 13.31 7.55 -9.31
C ALA A 277 12.99 7.68 -7.81
N ILE A 278 11.72 7.72 -7.41
CA ILE A 278 11.30 7.72 -5.99
C ILE A 278 11.87 6.51 -5.22
N GLY A 279 12.11 5.39 -5.90
CA GLY A 279 12.76 4.20 -5.35
C GLY A 279 14.27 4.32 -5.13
N LEU A 280 14.90 5.48 -5.35
CA LEU A 280 16.36 5.64 -5.15
C LEU A 280 16.79 5.29 -3.73
N SER A 281 16.01 5.68 -2.71
CA SER A 281 16.28 5.29 -1.32
C SER A 281 16.22 3.78 -1.13
N ILE A 282 15.31 3.06 -1.82
CA ILE A 282 15.26 1.60 -1.82
C ILE A 282 16.55 1.04 -2.43
N SER A 283 16.94 1.53 -3.62
CA SER A 283 18.16 1.09 -4.31
C SER A 283 19.41 1.28 -3.44
N LEU A 284 19.51 2.39 -2.71
CA LEU A 284 20.60 2.61 -1.74
C LEU A 284 20.49 1.69 -0.53
N ALA A 285 19.28 1.43 -0.04
CA ALA A 285 19.02 0.59 1.11
C ALA A 285 19.45 -0.86 0.88
N ILE A 286 19.14 -1.45 -0.29
CA ILE A 286 19.34 -2.89 -0.56
C ILE A 286 20.29 -3.20 -1.72
N GLY A 287 20.85 -2.18 -2.38
CA GLY A 287 21.65 -2.32 -3.59
C GLY A 287 20.81 -2.37 -4.86
N TYR A 288 21.43 -2.03 -6.00
CA TYR A 288 20.72 -1.92 -7.27
C TYR A 288 20.20 -3.26 -7.79
N ASP A 289 20.99 -4.34 -7.67
CA ASP A 289 20.56 -5.68 -8.12
C ASP A 289 19.28 -6.15 -7.42
N ASN A 290 19.18 -5.94 -6.10
CA ASN A 290 17.97 -6.27 -5.35
C ASN A 290 16.79 -5.34 -5.72
N PHE A 291 17.05 -4.08 -6.08
CA PHE A 291 16.01 -3.20 -6.62
C PHE A 291 15.51 -3.69 -7.99
N VAL A 292 16.40 -4.21 -8.84
CA VAL A 292 16.01 -4.85 -10.10
C VAL A 292 15.17 -6.11 -9.84
N GLU A 293 15.55 -6.96 -8.90
CA GLU A 293 14.74 -8.14 -8.52
C GLU A 293 13.33 -7.75 -8.05
N LEU A 294 13.20 -6.63 -7.33
CA LEU A 294 11.91 -6.06 -6.94
C LEU A 294 11.07 -5.65 -8.17
N LEU A 295 11.67 -4.98 -9.16
CA LEU A 295 11.01 -4.63 -10.41
C LEU A 295 10.60 -5.87 -11.21
N GLU A 296 11.49 -6.87 -11.30
CA GLU A 296 11.24 -8.14 -11.97
C GLU A 296 10.03 -8.88 -11.39
N GLY A 297 9.93 -8.98 -10.06
CA GLY A 297 8.77 -9.62 -9.45
C GLY A 297 7.47 -8.88 -9.76
N ALA A 298 7.48 -7.56 -9.71
CA ALA A 298 6.31 -6.79 -10.08
C ALA A 298 5.96 -6.95 -11.58
N HIS A 299 6.96 -7.08 -12.46
CA HIS A 299 6.76 -7.39 -13.88
C HIS A 299 6.17 -8.79 -14.13
N GLU A 300 6.58 -9.80 -13.37
CA GLU A 300 5.99 -11.14 -13.47
C GLU A 300 4.49 -11.11 -13.15
N MET A 301 4.11 -10.36 -12.11
CA MET A 301 2.70 -10.20 -11.72
C MET A 301 1.93 -9.37 -12.74
N ASP A 302 2.55 -8.35 -13.35
CA ASP A 302 1.99 -7.63 -14.49
C ASP A 302 1.67 -8.57 -15.66
N ASN A 303 2.62 -9.44 -16.03
CA ASN A 303 2.44 -10.39 -17.12
C ASN A 303 1.33 -11.41 -16.82
N HIS A 304 1.25 -11.91 -15.58
CA HIS A 304 0.12 -12.74 -15.14
C HIS A 304 -1.20 -11.98 -15.21
N PHE A 305 -1.24 -10.75 -14.73
CA PHE A 305 -2.46 -9.95 -14.74
C PHE A 305 -2.99 -9.69 -16.16
N VAL A 306 -2.12 -9.46 -17.14
CA VAL A 306 -2.52 -9.19 -18.53
C VAL A 306 -2.86 -10.46 -19.31
N SER A 307 -2.12 -11.54 -19.09
CA SER A 307 -2.18 -12.74 -19.96
C SER A 307 -3.06 -13.87 -19.44
N THR A 308 -3.45 -13.85 -18.16
CA THR A 308 -4.22 -14.93 -17.54
C THR A 308 -5.72 -14.64 -17.62
N GLU A 309 -6.48 -15.64 -18.08
CA GLU A 309 -7.95 -15.63 -18.08
C GLU A 309 -8.51 -15.23 -16.71
N LEU A 310 -9.57 -14.43 -16.69
CA LEU A 310 -10.11 -13.80 -15.48
C LEU A 310 -10.37 -14.80 -14.34
N GLU A 311 -10.85 -16.00 -14.68
CA GLU A 311 -11.17 -17.08 -13.75
C GLU A 311 -9.96 -17.68 -13.02
N SER A 312 -8.75 -17.46 -13.54
CA SER A 312 -7.48 -17.90 -12.94
C SER A 312 -6.56 -16.73 -12.56
N ASN A 313 -7.05 -15.50 -12.72
CA ASN A 313 -6.28 -14.28 -12.54
C ASN A 313 -6.35 -13.80 -11.08
N ILE A 314 -5.20 -13.78 -10.42
CA ILE A 314 -5.10 -13.62 -8.96
C ILE A 314 -5.62 -12.25 -8.50
N PRO A 315 -5.12 -11.12 -9.04
CA PRO A 315 -5.69 -9.81 -8.73
C PRO A 315 -7.20 -9.71 -8.97
N VAL A 316 -7.70 -10.33 -10.04
CA VAL A 316 -9.14 -10.31 -10.38
C VAL A 316 -9.96 -11.08 -9.35
N ILE A 317 -9.54 -12.29 -8.98
CA ILE A 317 -10.20 -13.10 -7.95
C ILE A 317 -10.27 -12.34 -6.63
N LEU A 318 -9.13 -11.79 -6.17
CA LEU A 318 -9.08 -11.04 -4.90
C LEU A 318 -9.93 -9.76 -4.95
N ALA A 319 -9.96 -9.07 -6.09
CA ALA A 319 -10.78 -7.87 -6.27
C ALA A 319 -12.28 -8.20 -6.20
N LEU A 320 -12.70 -9.28 -6.87
CA LEU A 320 -14.07 -9.73 -6.92
C LEU A 320 -14.57 -10.24 -5.57
N ILE A 321 -13.73 -10.95 -4.82
CA ILE A 321 -14.03 -11.34 -3.43
C ILE A 321 -14.17 -10.09 -2.54
N GLY A 322 -13.30 -9.08 -2.72
CA GLY A 322 -13.46 -7.80 -2.03
C GLY A 322 -14.78 -7.09 -2.35
N ILE A 323 -15.19 -7.07 -3.63
CA ILE A 323 -16.48 -6.52 -4.07
C ILE A 323 -17.66 -7.29 -3.46
N TRP A 324 -17.57 -8.63 -3.37
CA TRP A 324 -18.58 -9.45 -2.72
C TRP A 324 -18.83 -8.99 -1.28
N TYR A 325 -17.76 -8.78 -0.50
CA TYR A 325 -17.89 -8.33 0.87
C TYR A 325 -18.31 -6.87 1.00
N ASN A 326 -17.70 -5.98 0.22
CA ASN A 326 -17.96 -4.55 0.29
C ASN A 326 -19.38 -4.18 -0.15
N ASN A 327 -19.85 -4.75 -1.27
CA ASN A 327 -21.07 -4.31 -1.93
C ASN A 327 -22.31 -5.15 -1.58
N PHE A 328 -22.15 -6.42 -1.19
CA PHE A 328 -23.28 -7.30 -0.87
C PHE A 328 -23.36 -7.57 0.63
N HIS A 329 -22.28 -8.00 1.28
CA HIS A 329 -22.26 -8.13 2.74
C HIS A 329 -22.19 -6.79 3.49
N GLY A 330 -21.85 -5.69 2.81
CA GLY A 330 -21.75 -4.36 3.41
C GLY A 330 -20.57 -4.19 4.38
N ALA A 331 -19.50 -4.98 4.23
CA ALA A 331 -18.30 -4.85 5.04
C ALA A 331 -17.52 -3.57 4.66
N GLU A 332 -17.39 -2.64 5.59
CA GLU A 332 -16.76 -1.32 5.33
C GLU A 332 -15.22 -1.35 5.32
N SER A 333 -14.61 -2.45 5.77
CA SER A 333 -13.15 -2.50 5.97
C SER A 333 -12.55 -3.84 5.55
N GLU A 334 -11.29 -3.82 5.10
CA GLU A 334 -10.45 -4.99 4.89
C GLU A 334 -9.20 -4.90 5.77
N ALA A 335 -8.86 -5.97 6.48
CA ALA A 335 -7.65 -6.03 7.30
C ALA A 335 -6.51 -6.74 6.56
N ILE A 336 -5.32 -6.13 6.50
CA ILE A 336 -4.10 -6.75 5.95
C ILE A 336 -3.18 -7.10 7.11
N LEU A 337 -2.91 -8.39 7.31
CA LEU A 337 -2.31 -8.93 8.54
C LEU A 337 -1.06 -9.78 8.21
N PRO A 338 0.10 -9.15 7.93
CA PRO A 338 1.33 -9.88 7.67
C PRO A 338 1.86 -10.55 8.94
N TYR A 339 2.06 -11.86 8.96
CA TYR A 339 2.80 -12.58 10.00
C TYR A 339 4.30 -12.50 9.69
N ASP A 340 4.79 -11.26 9.59
CA ASP A 340 6.18 -10.90 9.36
C ASP A 340 6.43 -9.50 9.92
N GLN A 341 7.45 -9.35 10.78
CA GLN A 341 7.73 -8.09 11.46
C GLN A 341 8.37 -7.05 10.54
N TYR A 342 9.10 -7.46 9.50
CA TYR A 342 9.67 -6.52 8.52
C TYR A 342 8.56 -5.86 7.69
N MET A 343 7.43 -6.54 7.49
CA MET A 343 6.25 -6.02 6.78
C MET A 343 5.35 -5.10 7.62
N HIS A 344 5.82 -4.53 8.74
CA HIS A 344 4.98 -3.69 9.62
C HIS A 344 4.37 -2.44 8.99
N ARG A 345 4.96 -1.94 7.90
CA ARG A 345 4.43 -0.80 7.14
C ARG A 345 3.58 -1.21 5.93
N PHE A 346 3.40 -2.51 5.66
CA PHE A 346 2.72 -2.99 4.46
C PHE A 346 1.24 -2.59 4.42
N ALA A 347 0.52 -2.73 5.54
CA ALA A 347 -0.87 -2.27 5.64
C ALA A 347 -0.97 -0.75 5.46
N ALA A 348 -0.07 0.02 6.10
CA ALA A 348 -0.03 1.48 5.99
C ALA A 348 0.29 1.98 4.56
N TYR A 349 1.12 1.25 3.81
CA TYR A 349 1.34 1.54 2.40
C TYR A 349 0.04 1.39 1.58
N PHE A 350 -0.71 0.31 1.80
CA PHE A 350 -1.98 0.08 1.11
C PHE A 350 -3.16 0.90 1.63
N GLN A 351 -3.05 1.55 2.79
CA GLN A 351 -3.97 2.63 3.15
C GLN A 351 -3.96 3.72 2.08
N GLN A 352 -2.78 4.21 1.70
CA GLN A 352 -2.70 5.16 0.60
C GLN A 352 -3.02 4.49 -0.74
N GLY A 353 -2.38 3.35 -1.05
CA GLY A 353 -2.53 2.67 -2.34
C GLY A 353 -3.99 2.37 -2.70
N ASN A 354 -4.80 1.92 -1.73
CA ASN A 354 -6.19 1.57 -1.94
C ASN A 354 -7.13 2.75 -1.70
N MET A 355 -7.08 3.38 -0.52
CA MET A 355 -8.12 4.34 -0.09
C MET A 355 -8.02 5.66 -0.88
N GLU A 356 -6.81 6.13 -1.20
CA GLU A 356 -6.65 7.33 -2.05
C GLU A 356 -7.03 7.05 -3.51
N SER A 357 -6.92 5.79 -3.96
CA SER A 357 -7.34 5.37 -5.29
C SER A 357 -8.86 5.27 -5.41
N ASN A 358 -9.48 4.45 -4.56
CA ASN A 358 -10.86 4.01 -4.72
C ASN A 358 -11.84 4.62 -3.71
N GLY A 359 -11.38 5.45 -2.77
CA GLY A 359 -12.23 6.27 -1.88
C GLY A 359 -12.90 7.41 -2.63
N LYS A 360 -13.73 7.09 -3.62
CA LYS A 360 -14.37 8.01 -4.57
C LYS A 360 -15.88 7.84 -4.49
N TYR A 361 -16.61 8.92 -4.76
CA TYR A 361 -18.08 8.91 -4.74
C TYR A 361 -18.71 9.41 -6.06
N VAL A 362 -17.89 9.75 -7.04
CA VAL A 362 -18.33 10.20 -8.37
C VAL A 362 -17.83 9.22 -9.41
N ASP A 363 -18.73 8.75 -10.26
CA ASP A 363 -18.42 7.82 -11.33
C ASP A 363 -17.73 8.51 -12.54
N ARG A 364 -17.29 7.72 -13.52
CA ARG A 364 -16.59 8.22 -14.71
C ARG A 364 -17.46 9.08 -15.64
N GLU A 365 -18.78 9.11 -15.45
CA GLU A 365 -19.71 10.00 -16.15
C GLU A 365 -19.98 11.31 -15.40
N GLY A 366 -19.47 11.45 -14.17
CA GLY A 366 -19.67 12.63 -13.33
C GLY A 366 -20.91 12.55 -12.45
N ASN A 367 -21.53 11.38 -12.31
CA ASN A 367 -22.68 11.18 -11.43
C ASN A 367 -22.23 10.69 -10.05
N ALA A 368 -22.96 11.08 -9.00
CA ALA A 368 -22.75 10.48 -7.69
C ALA A 368 -23.13 8.99 -7.72
N VAL A 369 -22.28 8.13 -7.16
CA VAL A 369 -22.54 6.68 -7.06
C VAL A 369 -23.66 6.40 -6.05
N THR A 370 -24.37 5.28 -6.25
CA THR A 370 -25.42 4.78 -5.35
C THR A 370 -25.06 3.46 -4.69
N TYR A 371 -23.77 3.14 -4.66
CA TYR A 371 -23.18 1.89 -4.18
C TYR A 371 -21.86 2.19 -3.46
N GLN A 372 -21.40 1.25 -2.64
CA GLN A 372 -20.10 1.37 -1.94
C GLN A 372 -18.92 1.30 -2.92
N THR A 373 -17.86 2.05 -2.64
CA THR A 373 -16.59 2.03 -3.38
C THR A 373 -15.46 1.51 -2.49
N GLY A 374 -14.29 2.16 -2.42
CA GLY A 374 -13.12 1.67 -1.71
C GLY A 374 -13.35 1.44 -0.20
N PRO A 375 -12.93 0.29 0.35
CA PRO A 375 -13.05 0.00 1.77
C PRO A 375 -11.97 0.73 2.59
N ILE A 376 -12.16 0.78 3.91
CA ILE A 376 -11.14 1.21 4.86
C ILE A 376 -10.09 0.10 5.01
N ILE A 377 -8.83 0.39 4.67
CA ILE A 377 -7.72 -0.54 4.87
C ILE A 377 -7.05 -0.28 6.22
N TRP A 378 -6.76 -1.36 6.95
CA TRP A 378 -6.03 -1.27 8.21
C TRP A 378 -5.34 -2.60 8.55
N GLY A 379 -4.54 -2.63 9.59
CA GLY A 379 -3.92 -3.86 10.09
C GLY A 379 -2.58 -3.64 10.76
N GLU A 380 -2.12 -4.66 11.46
CA GLU A 380 -0.83 -4.74 12.14
C GLU A 380 -0.25 -6.15 11.95
N PRO A 381 1.08 -6.32 12.00
CA PRO A 381 1.66 -7.64 11.89
C PRO A 381 1.18 -8.63 12.95
N GLY A 382 1.06 -9.89 12.53
CA GLY A 382 0.96 -11.01 13.46
C GLY A 382 2.28 -11.22 14.19
N THR A 383 2.29 -11.55 15.48
CA THR A 383 1.14 -11.77 16.38
C THR A 383 0.71 -10.51 17.14
N ASN A 384 1.27 -9.33 16.85
CA ASN A 384 0.95 -8.11 17.60
C ASN A 384 -0.53 -7.74 17.46
N GLY A 385 -1.06 -7.73 16.23
CA GLY A 385 -2.49 -7.49 15.97
C GLY A 385 -3.40 -8.52 16.66
N GLN A 386 -2.95 -9.78 16.74
CA GLN A 386 -3.66 -10.85 17.45
C GLN A 386 -3.88 -10.53 18.94
N HIS A 387 -2.92 -9.85 19.58
CA HIS A 387 -2.99 -9.43 20.96
C HIS A 387 -3.52 -8.00 21.17
N ALA A 388 -4.04 -7.37 20.11
CA ALA A 388 -4.60 -6.01 20.17
C ALA A 388 -6.10 -5.98 19.83
N PHE A 389 -6.47 -6.43 18.63
CA PHE A 389 -7.83 -6.20 18.09
C PHE A 389 -8.54 -7.46 17.57
N TYR A 390 -7.90 -8.62 17.57
CA TYR A 390 -8.55 -9.85 17.09
C TYR A 390 -9.75 -10.27 17.94
N GLN A 391 -9.84 -9.80 19.20
CA GLN A 391 -11.06 -9.93 20.01
C GLN A 391 -12.29 -9.38 19.27
N LEU A 392 -12.16 -8.20 18.64
CA LEU A 392 -13.24 -7.60 17.86
C LEU A 392 -13.47 -8.38 16.56
N ILE A 393 -12.40 -8.85 15.90
CA ILE A 393 -12.54 -9.66 14.69
C ILE A 393 -13.32 -10.95 15.00
N HIS A 394 -13.00 -11.65 16.09
CA HIS A 394 -13.59 -12.95 16.45
C HIS A 394 -14.99 -12.88 17.06
N GLN A 395 -15.27 -11.90 17.91
CA GLN A 395 -16.51 -11.84 18.71
C GLN A 395 -17.21 -10.48 18.64
N GLY A 396 -16.72 -9.56 17.81
CA GLY A 396 -17.41 -8.31 17.51
C GLY A 396 -18.55 -8.49 16.51
N THR A 397 -19.30 -7.42 16.33
CA THR A 397 -20.49 -7.35 15.48
C THR A 397 -20.21 -6.84 14.06
N LYS A 398 -18.93 -6.74 13.68
CA LYS A 398 -18.51 -6.28 12.35
C LYS A 398 -17.96 -7.46 11.57
N LEU A 399 -18.37 -7.58 10.30
CA LEU A 399 -17.74 -8.47 9.34
C LEU A 399 -16.48 -7.79 8.79
N ILE A 400 -15.34 -8.45 8.91
CA ILE A 400 -14.04 -7.90 8.52
C ILE A 400 -13.30 -8.97 7.73
N PRO A 401 -13.33 -8.92 6.39
CA PRO A 401 -12.46 -9.75 5.56
C PRO A 401 -10.99 -9.46 5.88
N CYS A 402 -10.20 -10.52 6.02
CA CYS A 402 -8.79 -10.42 6.38
C CYS A 402 -7.88 -11.12 5.37
N ASP A 403 -6.85 -10.42 4.91
CA ASP A 403 -5.74 -11.00 4.17
C ASP A 403 -4.59 -11.33 5.13
N PHE A 404 -4.39 -12.62 5.42
CA PHE A 404 -3.26 -13.11 6.19
C PHE A 404 -2.10 -13.40 5.24
N ILE A 405 -0.91 -12.86 5.52
CA ILE A 405 0.27 -13.04 4.66
C ILE A 405 1.41 -13.60 5.49
N ALA A 406 2.10 -14.65 5.06
CA ALA A 406 3.25 -15.18 5.81
C ALA A 406 4.30 -15.83 4.91
N PRO A 407 5.61 -15.66 5.20
CA PRO A 407 6.65 -16.49 4.61
C PRO A 407 6.74 -17.86 5.29
N ALA A 408 7.01 -18.91 4.53
CA ALA A 408 7.32 -20.25 5.04
C ALA A 408 8.76 -20.36 5.59
N ILE A 409 9.64 -19.43 5.20
CA ILE A 409 11.04 -19.36 5.61
C ILE A 409 11.31 -17.97 6.20
N SER A 410 11.75 -17.94 7.46
CA SER A 410 12.23 -16.72 8.13
C SER A 410 13.66 -16.38 7.71
N HIS A 411 13.94 -15.08 7.58
CA HIS A 411 15.31 -14.55 7.47
C HIS A 411 16.12 -14.66 8.76
N ASN A 412 15.42 -14.79 9.90
CA ASN A 412 16.03 -14.88 11.23
C ASN A 412 15.64 -16.21 11.87
N PRO A 413 16.31 -17.33 11.49
CA PRO A 413 16.07 -18.60 12.15
C PRO A 413 16.53 -18.53 13.61
N ALA A 414 15.57 -18.53 14.53
CA ALA A 414 15.80 -18.47 15.97
C ALA A 414 14.92 -19.50 16.70
N SER A 415 15.56 -20.50 17.31
CA SER A 415 14.92 -21.67 17.94
C SER A 415 13.69 -22.18 17.17
N ASP A 416 12.52 -22.18 17.81
CA ASP A 416 11.21 -22.57 17.30
C ASP A 416 10.28 -21.37 17.04
N HIS A 417 10.81 -20.13 17.03
CA HIS A 417 10.01 -18.91 16.88
C HIS A 417 9.17 -18.94 15.60
N HIS A 418 9.76 -19.32 14.47
CA HIS A 418 9.04 -19.30 13.20
C HIS A 418 7.95 -20.37 13.15
N GLN A 419 8.18 -21.56 13.74
CA GLN A 419 7.14 -22.59 13.86
C GLN A 419 5.95 -22.11 14.71
N LYS A 420 6.22 -21.41 15.82
CA LYS A 420 5.19 -20.80 16.68
C LYS A 420 4.46 -19.65 15.98
N LEU A 421 5.15 -18.84 15.20
CA LEU A 421 4.54 -17.79 14.38
C LEU A 421 3.57 -18.41 13.36
N MET A 422 4.05 -19.42 12.63
CA MET A 422 3.26 -20.11 11.62
C MET A 422 2.10 -20.91 12.22
N SER A 423 2.24 -21.49 13.41
CA SER A 423 1.12 -22.13 14.09
C SER A 423 0.00 -21.13 14.41
N ASN A 424 0.34 -19.89 14.77
CA ASN A 424 -0.66 -18.84 14.96
C ASN A 424 -1.29 -18.40 13.63
N PHE A 425 -0.50 -18.21 12.57
CA PHE A 425 -1.00 -17.88 11.23
C PHE A 425 -2.07 -18.90 10.78
N PHE A 426 -1.77 -20.20 10.88
CA PHE A 426 -2.73 -21.25 10.51
C PHE A 426 -3.93 -21.29 11.44
N ALA A 427 -3.71 -21.30 12.77
CA ALA A 427 -4.77 -21.43 13.75
C ALA A 427 -5.77 -20.26 13.72
N GLN A 428 -5.32 -19.03 13.42
CA GLN A 428 -6.20 -17.87 13.41
C GLN A 428 -7.19 -17.92 12.26
N THR A 429 -6.77 -18.29 11.05
CA THR A 429 -7.70 -18.41 9.91
C THR A 429 -8.65 -19.60 10.06
N GLU A 430 -8.20 -20.69 10.70
CA GLU A 430 -9.05 -21.83 11.08
C GLU A 430 -10.11 -21.42 12.13
N ALA A 431 -9.70 -20.74 13.20
CA ALA A 431 -10.60 -20.28 14.25
C ALA A 431 -11.63 -19.27 13.73
N LEU A 432 -11.23 -18.36 12.85
CA LEU A 432 -12.13 -17.40 12.21
C LEU A 432 -13.19 -18.10 11.34
N ALA A 433 -12.79 -19.14 10.60
CA ALA A 433 -13.70 -19.86 9.73
C ALA A 433 -14.71 -20.72 10.51
N PHE A 434 -14.25 -21.49 11.49
CA PHE A 434 -15.07 -22.57 12.07
C PHE A 434 -15.56 -22.30 13.49
N GLY A 435 -15.01 -21.29 14.17
CA GLY A 435 -15.44 -20.91 15.50
C GLY A 435 -15.34 -22.06 16.53
N LYS A 436 -16.26 -22.04 17.49
CA LYS A 436 -16.31 -22.98 18.61
C LYS A 436 -17.70 -23.00 19.24
N THR A 437 -18.35 -24.16 19.20
CA THR A 437 -19.73 -24.35 19.67
C THR A 437 -19.87 -24.31 21.20
N VAL A 438 -21.09 -24.05 21.68
CA VAL A 438 -21.41 -24.04 23.11
C VAL A 438 -21.19 -25.39 23.77
N GLU A 439 -21.44 -26.49 23.05
CA GLU A 439 -21.20 -27.86 23.50
C GLU A 439 -19.71 -28.09 23.76
N THR A 440 -18.87 -27.66 22.82
CA THR A 440 -17.41 -27.75 22.94
C THR A 440 -16.92 -26.95 24.16
N VAL A 441 -17.42 -25.72 24.32
CA VAL A 441 -17.09 -24.85 25.47
C VAL A 441 -17.50 -25.48 26.81
N LYS A 442 -18.72 -26.03 26.89
CA LYS A 442 -19.21 -26.70 28.10
C LYS A 442 -18.38 -27.94 28.43
N ALA A 443 -18.03 -28.75 27.43
CA ALA A 443 -17.19 -29.94 27.63
C ALA A 443 -15.80 -29.57 28.20
N GLU A 444 -15.18 -28.49 27.69
CA GLU A 444 -13.91 -28.00 28.23
C GLU A 444 -14.01 -27.49 29.67
N PHE A 445 -15.12 -26.82 30.03
CA PHE A 445 -15.32 -26.37 31.41
C PHE A 445 -15.48 -27.52 32.38
N VAL A 446 -16.20 -28.58 31.99
CA VAL A 446 -16.31 -29.81 32.77
C VAL A 446 -14.92 -30.45 32.95
N GLN A 447 -14.13 -30.53 31.88
CA GLN A 447 -12.76 -31.06 31.96
C GLN A 447 -11.83 -30.21 32.83
N ALA A 448 -12.03 -28.89 32.85
CA ALA A 448 -11.30 -27.95 33.70
C ALA A 448 -11.78 -27.94 35.17
N GLY A 449 -12.76 -28.78 35.54
CA GLY A 449 -13.25 -28.92 36.91
C GLY A 449 -14.18 -27.80 37.38
N LYS A 450 -14.79 -27.05 36.46
CA LYS A 450 -15.81 -26.04 36.82
C LYS A 450 -17.14 -26.68 37.14
N SER A 451 -17.94 -26.04 37.99
CA SER A 451 -19.31 -26.50 38.23
C SER A 451 -20.18 -26.30 36.98
N GLU A 452 -21.29 -27.04 36.88
CA GLU A 452 -22.25 -26.85 35.78
C GLU A 452 -22.84 -25.42 35.76
N GLU A 453 -23.05 -24.83 36.93
CA GLU A 453 -23.53 -23.45 37.08
C GLU A 453 -22.49 -22.44 36.55
N GLU A 454 -21.22 -22.60 36.93
CA GLU A 454 -20.13 -21.74 36.43
C GLU A 454 -19.94 -21.91 34.92
N ALA A 455 -20.02 -23.14 34.42
CA ALA A 455 -19.94 -23.44 32.99
C ALA A 455 -21.11 -22.82 32.22
N ALA A 456 -22.33 -22.91 32.73
CA ALA A 456 -23.52 -22.34 32.11
C ALA A 456 -23.45 -20.81 32.01
N VAL A 457 -22.97 -20.13 33.06
CA VAL A 457 -22.81 -18.67 33.06
C VAL A 457 -21.72 -18.22 32.08
N LEU A 458 -20.59 -18.93 32.02
CA LEU A 458 -19.45 -18.49 31.22
C LEU A 458 -19.48 -18.96 29.76
N ALA A 459 -20.24 -20.01 29.44
CA ALA A 459 -20.23 -20.61 28.11
C ALA A 459 -20.57 -19.60 26.99
N PRO A 460 -21.61 -18.75 27.09
CA PRO A 460 -21.95 -17.79 26.02
C PRO A 460 -20.79 -16.85 25.64
N PHE A 461 -19.94 -16.49 26.60
CA PHE A 461 -18.81 -15.57 26.38
C PHE A 461 -17.57 -16.24 25.75
N LYS A 462 -17.54 -17.58 25.72
CA LYS A 462 -16.43 -18.35 25.11
C LYS A 462 -16.86 -19.10 23.85
N VAL A 463 -18.09 -18.90 23.38
CA VAL A 463 -18.54 -19.31 22.06
C VAL A 463 -17.90 -18.40 21.02
N PHE A 464 -17.47 -19.00 19.91
CA PHE A 464 -17.01 -18.30 18.73
C PHE A 464 -17.94 -18.71 17.60
N GLU A 465 -18.65 -17.75 17.02
CA GLU A 465 -19.63 -18.05 15.96
C GLU A 465 -18.97 -18.54 14.67
N GLY A 466 -17.68 -18.25 14.48
CA GLY A 466 -16.97 -18.58 13.24
C GLY A 466 -17.52 -17.77 12.07
N ASN A 467 -17.48 -18.36 10.88
CA ASN A 467 -18.01 -17.79 9.64
C ASN A 467 -17.38 -16.43 9.24
N ARG A 468 -16.11 -16.21 9.62
CA ARG A 468 -15.38 -14.97 9.35
C ARG A 468 -14.36 -15.17 8.24
N PRO A 469 -14.48 -14.46 7.11
CA PRO A 469 -13.77 -14.79 5.89
C PRO A 469 -12.30 -14.35 5.92
N THR A 470 -11.43 -15.19 5.35
CA THR A 470 -10.00 -14.89 5.22
C THR A 470 -9.43 -15.35 3.88
N ASN A 471 -8.49 -14.59 3.35
CA ASN A 471 -7.51 -15.09 2.39
C ASN A 471 -6.21 -15.42 3.12
N SER A 472 -5.57 -16.53 2.76
CA SER A 472 -4.24 -16.90 3.24
C SER A 472 -3.25 -16.86 2.08
N ILE A 473 -2.32 -15.91 2.12
CA ILE A 473 -1.25 -15.72 1.15
C ILE A 473 0.03 -16.25 1.77
N LEU A 474 0.38 -17.49 1.42
CA LEU A 474 1.62 -18.13 1.86
C LEU A 474 2.68 -17.94 0.80
N VAL A 475 3.78 -17.29 1.17
CA VAL A 475 4.95 -17.14 0.29
C VAL A 475 6.09 -18.01 0.80
N LYS A 476 7.03 -18.39 -0.06
CA LYS A 476 8.19 -19.18 0.39
C LYS A 476 9.07 -18.38 1.34
N GLN A 477 9.44 -17.16 0.97
CA GLN A 477 10.26 -16.23 1.74
C GLN A 477 10.02 -14.82 1.21
N ILE A 478 10.12 -13.78 2.05
CA ILE A 478 10.05 -12.39 1.59
C ILE A 478 11.40 -11.99 0.97
N THR A 479 11.49 -12.08 -0.34
CA THR A 479 12.60 -11.60 -1.18
C THR A 479 12.20 -10.30 -1.90
N PRO A 480 13.15 -9.55 -2.49
CA PRO A 480 12.80 -8.39 -3.32
C PRO A 480 11.79 -8.78 -4.41
N ARG A 481 12.03 -9.88 -5.13
CA ARG A 481 11.12 -10.40 -6.17
C ARG A 481 9.72 -10.73 -5.65
N THR A 482 9.62 -11.51 -4.58
CA THR A 482 8.31 -11.87 -4.01
C THR A 482 7.57 -10.67 -3.44
N LEU A 483 8.28 -9.71 -2.84
CA LEU A 483 7.65 -8.46 -2.38
C LEU A 483 7.13 -7.66 -3.59
N GLY A 484 7.88 -7.65 -4.69
CA GLY A 484 7.45 -7.07 -5.97
C GLY A 484 6.17 -7.72 -6.49
N ASN A 485 6.10 -9.07 -6.48
CA ASN A 485 4.90 -9.81 -6.85
C ASN A 485 3.70 -9.39 -5.96
N LEU A 486 3.89 -9.34 -4.64
CA LEU A 486 2.84 -9.00 -3.69
C LEU A 486 2.32 -7.57 -3.87
N ILE A 487 3.21 -6.59 -4.03
CA ILE A 487 2.78 -5.20 -4.18
C ILE A 487 1.97 -5.04 -5.48
N ALA A 488 2.50 -5.52 -6.61
CA ALA A 488 1.82 -5.45 -7.90
C ALA A 488 0.48 -6.21 -7.90
N MET A 489 0.38 -7.31 -7.17
CA MET A 489 -0.88 -8.05 -7.01
C MET A 489 -1.98 -7.17 -6.39
N TYR A 490 -1.65 -6.41 -5.34
CA TYR A 490 -2.59 -5.48 -4.73
C TYR A 490 -2.85 -4.25 -5.60
N GLU A 491 -1.85 -3.70 -6.29
CA GLU A 491 -2.06 -2.59 -7.24
C GLU A 491 -3.10 -2.97 -8.31
N HIS A 492 -2.99 -4.18 -8.87
CA HIS A 492 -3.94 -4.69 -9.84
C HIS A 492 -5.30 -5.04 -9.23
N LYS A 493 -5.35 -5.54 -7.98
CA LYS A 493 -6.61 -5.71 -7.22
C LYS A 493 -7.37 -4.37 -7.14
N ILE A 494 -6.67 -3.31 -6.77
CA ILE A 494 -7.22 -1.95 -6.66
C ILE A 494 -7.73 -1.45 -8.01
N PHE A 495 -6.95 -1.67 -9.08
CA PHE A 495 -7.35 -1.29 -10.44
C PHE A 495 -8.65 -2.00 -10.86
N VAL A 496 -8.75 -3.32 -10.69
CA VAL A 496 -9.95 -4.09 -11.04
C VAL A 496 -11.18 -3.56 -10.31
N GLN A 497 -11.07 -3.30 -9.01
CA GLN A 497 -12.17 -2.74 -8.21
C GLN A 497 -12.63 -1.38 -8.75
N GLY A 498 -11.69 -0.49 -9.07
CA GLY A 498 -12.02 0.84 -9.62
C GLY A 498 -12.67 0.81 -11.00
N VAL A 499 -12.25 -0.14 -11.85
CA VAL A 499 -12.88 -0.38 -13.16
C VAL A 499 -14.35 -0.78 -12.97
N ILE A 500 -14.59 -1.81 -12.14
CA ILE A 500 -15.94 -2.35 -11.88
C ILE A 500 -16.84 -1.30 -11.20
N TRP A 501 -16.33 -0.56 -10.22
CA TRP A 501 -17.08 0.52 -9.55
C TRP A 501 -17.27 1.77 -10.40
N ASN A 502 -16.89 1.74 -11.67
CA ASN A 502 -17.07 2.87 -12.57
C ASN A 502 -16.43 4.18 -12.07
N ILE A 503 -15.29 4.15 -11.40
CA ILE A 503 -14.61 5.35 -10.85
C ILE A 503 -13.24 5.59 -11.50
N PHE A 504 -12.61 6.74 -11.19
CA PHE A 504 -11.22 7.02 -11.55
C PHE A 504 -10.28 6.72 -10.38
N SER A 505 -9.48 5.66 -10.50
CA SER A 505 -8.57 5.22 -9.43
C SER A 505 -7.27 6.00 -9.32
N PHE A 506 -6.98 6.90 -10.27
CA PHE A 506 -5.63 7.47 -10.44
C PHE A 506 -5.55 8.99 -10.24
N ASP A 507 -6.67 9.64 -9.94
CA ASP A 507 -6.71 11.02 -9.44
C ASP A 507 -6.87 11.07 -7.91
N GLN A 508 -6.83 12.27 -7.33
CA GLN A 508 -6.97 12.50 -5.89
C GLN A 508 -7.49 13.91 -5.52
N TRP A 509 -8.50 14.42 -6.22
CA TRP A 509 -9.04 15.78 -6.01
C TRP A 509 -9.46 16.09 -4.55
N GLY A 510 -9.80 15.06 -3.76
CA GLY A 510 -10.18 15.21 -2.35
C GLY A 510 -9.11 15.84 -1.44
N VAL A 511 -7.83 15.88 -1.85
CA VAL A 511 -6.75 16.47 -1.03
C VAL A 511 -6.61 17.99 -1.18
N GLU A 512 -7.30 18.61 -2.15
CA GLU A 512 -7.05 20.02 -2.49
C GLU A 512 -7.67 21.01 -1.52
N LEU A 513 -8.90 20.76 -1.05
CA LEU A 513 -9.62 21.69 -0.17
C LEU A 513 -8.84 21.95 1.13
N GLY A 514 -8.32 20.89 1.77
CA GLY A 514 -7.51 21.02 2.97
C GLY A 514 -6.26 21.88 2.77
N LYS A 515 -5.57 21.70 1.64
CA LYS A 515 -4.39 22.51 1.27
C LYS A 515 -4.74 23.98 1.05
N GLN A 516 -5.84 24.26 0.36
CA GLN A 516 -6.30 25.63 0.13
C GLN A 516 -6.63 26.34 1.44
N LEU A 517 -7.37 25.68 2.33
CA LEU A 517 -7.73 26.23 3.64
C LEU A 517 -6.50 26.43 4.53
N ALA A 518 -5.56 25.47 4.57
CA ALA A 518 -4.33 25.61 5.33
C ALA A 518 -3.48 26.81 4.85
N ASN A 519 -3.38 27.03 3.54
CA ASN A 519 -2.68 28.19 2.97
C ASN A 519 -3.34 29.53 3.32
N GLN A 520 -4.65 29.56 3.50
CA GLN A 520 -5.38 30.75 3.96
C GLN A 520 -5.16 31.00 5.47
N ILE A 521 -5.15 29.94 6.28
CA ILE A 521 -4.97 30.03 7.73
C ILE A 521 -3.53 30.36 8.11
N LEU A 522 -2.52 29.84 7.41
CA LEU A 522 -1.13 29.98 7.80
C LEU A 522 -0.67 31.45 8.04
N PRO A 523 -0.96 32.43 7.16
CA PRO A 523 -0.66 33.84 7.41
C PRO A 523 -1.37 34.41 8.64
N GLU A 524 -2.58 33.93 8.94
CA GLU A 524 -3.37 34.37 10.10
C GLU A 524 -2.73 33.94 11.42
N LEU A 525 -1.84 32.94 11.43
CA LEU A 525 -1.14 32.47 12.63
C LEU A 525 0.14 33.27 12.94
N ALA A 526 0.54 34.21 12.06
CA ALA A 526 1.81 34.92 12.17
C ALA A 526 1.84 36.00 13.26
N ASP A 527 0.69 36.64 13.54
CA ASP A 527 0.57 37.70 14.54
C ASP A 527 -0.43 37.34 15.66
N GLU A 528 -0.56 38.22 16.66
CA GLU A 528 -1.42 38.04 17.83
C GLU A 528 -2.87 38.52 17.62
N SER A 529 -3.24 38.98 16.42
CA SER A 529 -4.58 39.54 16.17
C SER A 529 -5.67 38.47 16.32
N ALA A 530 -6.82 38.87 16.88
CA ALA A 530 -7.96 37.96 16.99
C ALA A 530 -8.58 37.68 15.61
N ILE A 531 -8.86 36.42 15.32
CA ILE A 531 -9.42 35.94 14.06
C ILE A 531 -10.94 35.81 14.14
N ASN A 532 -11.63 36.29 13.10
CA ASN A 532 -13.08 36.24 12.93
C ASN A 532 -13.52 35.97 11.47
N SER A 533 -12.59 35.51 10.62
CA SER A 533 -12.78 35.28 9.18
C SER A 533 -13.44 33.94 8.84
N HIS A 534 -13.53 33.00 9.80
CA HIS A 534 -14.02 31.64 9.58
C HIS A 534 -15.34 31.36 10.34
N ASP A 535 -15.77 30.10 10.36
CA ASP A 535 -16.83 29.66 11.26
C ASP A 535 -16.41 29.82 12.74
N SER A 536 -17.40 29.80 13.65
CA SER A 536 -17.16 30.06 15.07
C SER A 536 -16.21 29.06 15.74
N SER A 537 -16.16 27.80 15.26
CA SER A 537 -15.24 26.80 15.80
C SER A 537 -13.81 27.11 15.37
N THR A 538 -13.57 27.30 14.07
CA THR A 538 -12.23 27.60 13.54
C THR A 538 -11.66 28.89 14.15
N ASN A 539 -12.47 29.95 14.22
CA ASN A 539 -12.09 31.19 14.90
C ASN A 539 -11.73 30.95 16.37
N GLY A 540 -12.59 30.23 17.11
CA GLY A 540 -12.39 29.93 18.53
C GLY A 540 -11.09 29.15 18.77
N LEU A 541 -10.79 28.16 17.93
CA LEU A 541 -9.58 27.35 18.01
C LEU A 541 -8.32 28.15 17.69
N ILE A 542 -8.31 28.96 16.62
CA ILE A 542 -7.16 29.80 16.27
C ILE A 542 -6.88 30.80 17.40
N ASN A 543 -7.92 31.44 17.93
CA ASN A 543 -7.77 32.39 19.03
C ASN A 543 -7.29 31.73 20.32
N ALA A 544 -7.77 30.51 20.63
CA ALA A 544 -7.27 29.73 21.76
C ALA A 544 -5.80 29.34 21.57
N PHE A 545 -5.41 28.90 20.37
CA PHE A 545 -4.02 28.62 20.02
C PHE A 545 -3.11 29.83 20.23
N LYS A 546 -3.51 31.01 19.72
CA LYS A 546 -2.77 32.26 19.92
C LYS A 546 -2.64 32.61 21.41
N ALA A 547 -3.72 32.47 22.17
CA ALA A 547 -3.73 32.74 23.61
C ALA A 547 -2.85 31.79 24.43
N PHE A 548 -2.67 30.53 24.00
CA PHE A 548 -1.78 29.57 24.67
C PHE A 548 -0.31 29.77 24.33
N LYS A 549 -0.02 30.41 23.18
CA LYS A 549 1.34 30.69 22.70
C LYS A 549 1.92 31.98 23.29
N ALA A 550 1.08 32.98 23.55
CA ALA A 550 1.45 34.24 24.20
C ALA A 550 1.94 34.01 25.63
#